data_AF-A0A3B4X9A4-F1
#
_entry.id   AF-A0A3B4X9A4-F1
#
_cell.length_a   1.000
_cell.length_b   1.000
_cell.length_c   1.000
_cell.angle_alpha   90.00
_cell.angle_beta   90.00
_cell.angle_gamma   90.00
#
_symmetry.space_group_name_H-M   'P 1'
#
loop_
_entity.id
_entity.type
_entity.pdbx_description
1 polymer ?
#
loop_
_entity_poly.entity_id
_entity_poly.type
_entity_poly.pdbx_seq_one_letter_code
_entity_poly.pdbx_strand_id
1 'polypeptide(L)'
;LNNTVTVRTRKFMTNRLLQRRHMLIDVLHPGTAKVSKTEICLKTLTMGYSQDPQVHDEPAATEDTYAHRCPASWHGQSLQD
;
A
#
# COMPACT_ATOMS: atom_id res chain seq x y z
N LEU A 1 19.52 -2.80 -22.23
CA LEU A 1 18.44 -3.81 -22.15
C LEU A 1 17.23 -3.10 -21.59
N ASN A 2 16.25 -2.77 -22.43
CA ASN A 2 15.07 -2.03 -21.99
C ASN A 2 14.17 -2.99 -21.21
N ASN A 3 14.25 -2.97 -19.88
CA ASN A 3 13.43 -3.78 -18.99
C ASN A 3 12.00 -3.21 -18.96
N THR A 4 11.23 -3.46 -20.02
CA THR A 4 9.89 -2.93 -20.18
C THR A 4 8.90 -3.73 -19.33
N VAL A 5 8.38 -3.10 -18.29
CA VAL A 5 7.29 -3.67 -17.47
C VAL A 5 5.98 -3.55 -18.24
N THR A 6 5.40 -4.69 -18.59
CA THR A 6 4.11 -4.77 -19.30
C THR A 6 3.00 -5.12 -18.32
N VAL A 7 1.92 -4.34 -18.35
CA VAL A 7 0.72 -4.60 -17.54
C VAL A 7 -0.40 -5.02 -18.47
N ARG A 8 -1.05 -6.16 -18.19
CA ARG A 8 -2.21 -6.65 -18.94
C ARG A 8 -3.41 -6.78 -18.00
N THR A 9 -4.56 -6.25 -18.40
CA THR A 9 -5.81 -6.40 -17.66
C THR A 9 -6.62 -7.57 -18.21
N ARG A 10 -7.26 -8.34 -17.34
CA ARG A 10 -8.14 -9.47 -17.69
C ARG A 10 -9.40 -9.46 -16.85
N LYS A 11 -10.46 -10.09 -17.37
CA LYS A 11 -11.75 -10.29 -16.68
C LYS A 11 -12.26 -9.00 -16.02
N PHE A 12 -12.49 -7.99 -16.84
CA PHE A 12 -13.06 -6.73 -16.37
C PHE A 12 -14.52 -6.93 -15.96
N MET A 13 -14.83 -6.61 -14.71
CA MET A 13 -16.18 -6.74 -14.15
C MET A 13 -16.53 -5.47 -13.38
N THR A 14 -17.66 -4.86 -13.70
CA THR A 14 -18.17 -3.71 -12.96
C THR A 14 -19.06 -4.20 -11.82
N ASN A 15 -18.67 -3.91 -10.58
CA ASN A 15 -19.50 -4.19 -9.40
C ASN A 15 -20.40 -2.96 -9.14
N ARG A 16 -21.69 -3.08 -9.49
CA ARG A 16 -22.67 -1.99 -9.36
C ARG A 16 -23.06 -1.69 -7.92
N LEU A 17 -23.08 -2.70 -7.06
CA LEU A 17 -23.42 -2.54 -5.64
C LEU A 17 -22.44 -1.62 -4.92
N LEU A 18 -21.15 -1.75 -5.24
CA LEU A 18 -20.06 -0.95 -4.65
C LEU A 18 -19.55 0.17 -5.56
N GLN A 19 -20.22 0.41 -6.68
CA GLN A 19 -19.89 1.45 -7.67
C GLN A 19 -18.42 1.45 -8.11
N ARG A 20 -17.78 0.27 -8.17
CA ARG A 20 -16.35 0.12 -8.48
C ARG A 20 -16.09 -0.96 -9.52
N ARG A 21 -14.90 -0.93 -10.11
CA ARG A 21 -14.48 -1.83 -11.19
C ARG A 21 -13.47 -2.83 -10.64
N HIS A 22 -13.74 -4.11 -10.84
CA HIS A 22 -12.86 -5.21 -10.45
C HIS A 22 -12.25 -5.81 -11.72
N MET A 23 -10.96 -6.11 -11.67
CA MET A 23 -10.26 -6.75 -12.77
C MET A 23 -9.05 -7.51 -12.23
N LEU A 24 -8.62 -8.53 -12.97
CA LEU A 24 -7.32 -9.13 -12.77
C LEU A 24 -6.26 -8.29 -13.48
N ILE A 25 -5.12 -8.11 -12.83
CA ILE A 25 -3.96 -7.41 -13.41
C ILE A 25 -2.80 -8.39 -13.44
N ASP A 26 -2.31 -8.69 -14.64
CA ASP A 26 -1.08 -9.43 -14.83
C ASP A 26 0.07 -8.45 -15.05
N VAL A 27 1.16 -8.67 -14.33
CA VAL A 27 2.37 -7.86 -14.46
C VAL A 27 3.48 -8.75 -15.00
N LEU A 28 3.97 -8.43 -16.19
CA LEU A 28 5.12 -9.07 -16.80
C LEU A 28 6.32 -8.13 -16.71
N HIS A 29 7.33 -8.53 -15.95
CA HIS A 29 8.53 -7.73 -15.74
C HIS A 29 9.79 -8.60 -15.90
N PRO A 30 10.37 -8.69 -17.11
CA PRO A 30 11.56 -9.50 -17.35
C PRO A 30 12.80 -8.84 -16.73
N GLY A 31 13.55 -9.57 -15.92
CA GLY A 31 14.87 -9.14 -15.39
C GLY A 31 14.81 -8.06 -14.31
N THR A 32 13.62 -7.63 -13.88
CA THR A 32 13.41 -6.72 -12.76
C THR A 32 12.77 -7.43 -11.58
N ALA A 33 13.11 -6.97 -10.37
CA ALA A 33 12.48 -7.41 -9.13
C ALA A 33 11.00 -6.97 -9.09
N LYS A 34 10.37 -7.13 -7.91
CA LYS A 34 8.96 -6.77 -7.72
C LYS A 34 8.69 -5.30 -8.08
N VAL A 35 7.71 -5.10 -8.95
CA VAL A 35 7.20 -3.78 -9.33
C VAL A 35 6.39 -3.20 -8.16
N SER A 36 6.56 -1.90 -7.89
CA SER A 36 5.84 -1.23 -6.81
C SER A 36 4.34 -1.12 -7.12
N LYS A 37 3.50 -1.10 -6.07
CA LYS A 37 2.04 -0.96 -6.22
C LYS A 37 1.65 0.38 -6.85
N THR A 38 2.42 1.44 -6.58
CA THR A 38 2.21 2.78 -7.15
C THR A 38 2.43 2.80 -8.65
N GLU A 39 3.49 2.15 -9.14
CA GLU A 39 3.81 2.08 -10.56
C GLU A 39 2.77 1.26 -11.35
N ILE A 40 2.28 0.16 -10.77
CA ILE A 40 1.17 -0.63 -11.35
C ILE A 40 -0.10 0.20 -11.42
N CYS A 41 -0.41 0.96 -10.34
CA CYS A 41 -1.56 1.84 -10.29
C CYS A 41 -1.49 2.92 -11.38
N LEU A 42 -0.34 3.60 -11.51
CA LEU A 42 -0.09 4.62 -12.54
C LEU A 42 -0.28 4.08 -13.95
N LYS A 43 0.26 2.91 -14.27
CA LYS A 43 0.10 2.30 -15.60
C LYS A 43 -1.35 1.90 -15.87
N THR A 44 -2.04 1.42 -14.85
CA THR A 44 -3.47 1.07 -14.94
C THR A 44 -4.36 2.31 -15.12
N LEU A 45 -3.99 3.42 -14.48
CA LEU A 45 -4.59 4.74 -14.64
C LEU A 45 -4.40 5.27 -16.06
N THR A 46 -3.17 5.24 -16.58
CA THR A 46 -2.86 5.67 -17.95
C THR A 46 -3.67 4.90 -18.99
N MET A 47 -3.96 3.62 -18.75
CA MET A 47 -4.82 2.80 -19.61
C MET A 47 -6.33 3.11 -19.50
N GLY A 48 -6.75 4.06 -18.64
CA GLY A 48 -8.14 4.53 -18.51
C GLY A 48 -9.04 3.70 -17.58
N TYR A 49 -8.46 2.80 -16.78
CA TYR A 49 -9.23 1.78 -16.07
C TYR A 49 -9.59 2.06 -14.59
N SER A 50 -9.16 3.16 -13.92
CA SER A 50 -9.79 3.85 -12.73
C SER A 50 -8.84 4.79 -11.96
N GLN A 51 -9.35 5.95 -11.50
CA GLN A 51 -8.87 6.86 -10.42
C GLN A 51 -9.44 6.40 -9.05
N ASP A 52 -8.93 6.70 -7.84
CA ASP A 52 -7.90 7.62 -7.33
C ASP A 52 -6.81 6.85 -6.56
N PRO A 53 -5.53 7.25 -6.64
CA PRO A 53 -4.50 6.70 -5.77
C PRO A 53 -4.80 7.18 -4.34
N GLN A 54 -5.33 6.30 -3.49
CA GLN A 54 -5.31 6.50 -2.03
C GLN A 54 -3.86 6.37 -1.57
N VAL A 55 -3.07 7.40 -1.87
CA VAL A 55 -1.89 7.75 -1.11
C VAL A 55 -2.47 8.26 0.19
N HIS A 56 -2.54 7.38 1.19
CA HIS A 56 -2.44 7.90 2.54
C HIS A 56 -1.07 8.55 2.58
N ASP A 57 -1.02 9.87 2.41
CA ASP A 57 0.04 10.66 3.00
C ASP A 57 -0.07 10.33 4.50
N GLU A 58 0.68 9.32 4.94
CA GLU A 58 1.13 9.27 6.33
C GLU A 58 1.79 10.63 6.52
N PRO A 59 1.19 11.56 7.31
CA PRO A 59 1.87 12.80 7.61
C PRO A 59 3.20 12.37 8.21
N ALA A 60 4.29 12.81 7.58
CA ALA A 60 5.65 12.58 8.03
C ALA A 60 5.65 12.63 9.55
N ALA A 61 5.99 11.50 10.17
CA ALA A 61 5.99 11.34 11.60
C ALA A 61 6.64 12.58 12.23
N THR A 62 5.82 13.51 12.74
CA THR A 62 6.30 14.47 13.71
C THR A 62 6.67 13.62 14.91
N GLU A 63 7.93 13.70 15.31
CA GLU A 63 8.60 12.87 16.31
C GLU A 63 7.96 12.92 17.72
N ASP A 64 6.77 13.51 17.87
CA ASP A 64 6.14 13.83 19.15
C ASP A 64 5.13 12.76 19.64
N THR A 65 4.83 11.72 18.86
CA THR A 65 3.82 10.72 19.27
C THR A 65 4.40 9.55 20.08
N TYR A 66 5.73 9.47 20.27
CA TYR A 66 6.36 8.40 21.05
C TYR A 66 6.53 8.72 22.55
N ALA A 67 6.24 9.94 23.00
CA ALA A 67 6.53 10.38 24.38
C ALA A 67 5.41 10.12 25.42
N HIS A 68 4.28 9.49 25.06
CA HIS A 68 3.12 9.40 25.97
C HIS A 68 2.66 8.00 26.39
N ARG A 69 3.50 6.97 26.25
CA ARG A 69 3.19 5.67 26.87
C ARG A 69 4.39 4.99 27.51
N CYS A 70 4.94 5.64 28.53
CA CYS A 70 5.75 4.98 29.54
C CYS A 70 5.14 5.25 30.92
N PRO A 71 4.33 4.32 31.50
CA PRO A 71 3.98 4.42 32.91
C PRO A 71 5.23 4.13 33.74
N ALA A 72 5.86 5.20 34.21
CA ALA A 72 6.91 5.16 35.21
C ALA A 72 6.31 4.77 36.57
N SER A 73 6.18 3.46 36.84
CA SER A 73 6.13 2.90 38.21
C SER A 73 6.09 1.37 38.21
N TRP A 74 7.11 0.72 37.64
CA TRP A 74 7.52 -0.60 38.16
C TRP A 74 8.52 -0.36 39.27
N HIS A 75 8.04 0.18 40.40
CA HIS A 75 8.74 0.04 41.67
C HIS A 75 8.61 -1.42 42.09
N GLY A 76 9.70 -2.16 41.97
CA GLY A 76 9.84 -3.46 42.63
C GLY A 76 9.67 -3.28 44.13
N GLN A 77 8.52 -3.68 44.65
CA GLN A 77 8.39 -4.00 46.07
C GLN A 77 8.96 -5.39 46.26
N SER A 78 10.13 -5.42 46.88
CA SER A 78 10.74 -6.60 47.47
C SER A 78 9.71 -7.28 48.36
N LEU A 79 9.32 -8.50 48.00
CA LEU A 79 8.63 -9.42 48.89
C LEU A 79 9.65 -9.83 49.96
N GLN A 80 9.47 -9.38 51.19
CA GLN A 80 10.06 -9.97 52.39
C GLN A 80 8.91 -10.62 53.14
N ASP A 81 8.81 -11.94 53.00
CA ASP A 81 8.57 -12.97 54.03
C ASP A 81 8.41 -14.34 53.36
#